data_AF-A0A1H5ZNB2-F1
#
_entry.id   AF-A0A1H5ZNB2-F1
#
_cell.length_a   1.000
_cell.length_b   1.000
_cell.length_c   1.000
_cell.angle_alpha   90.00
_cell.angle_beta   90.00
_cell.angle_gamma   90.00
#
_symmetry.space_group_name_H-M   'P 1'
#
loop_
_entity.id
_entity.type
_entity.pdbx_description
1 polymer ?
#
loop_
_entity_poly.entity_id
_entity_poly.type
_entity_poly.pdbx_seq_one_letter_code
_entity_poly.pdbx_strand_id
1 'polypeptide(L)'
;MCRELKREPTWVAAIRLAMLEGRVDTESVIEEANLIPGRERTVRDVLTTMDERGVLNAVGEDTYLPGEVLLNSDRFDLDFENASDGGAHRWKSSV
;
A
#
# COMPACT_ATOMS: atom_id res chain seq x y z
N MET A 1 12.56 -5.70 -15.59
CA MET A 1 11.08 -5.86 -15.50
C MET A 1 10.50 -4.46 -15.64
N CYS A 2 9.80 -4.18 -16.74
CA CYS A 2 9.36 -2.82 -17.08
C CYS A 2 8.24 -2.34 -16.12
N ARG A 3 8.61 -1.59 -15.08
CA ARG A 3 7.67 -0.93 -14.13
C ARG A 3 6.84 0.19 -14.78
N GLU A 4 7.20 0.64 -15.99
CA GLU A 4 6.71 1.85 -16.66
C GLU A 4 5.19 1.92 -16.95
N LEU A 5 4.44 0.82 -16.87
CA LEU A 5 3.01 0.81 -17.23
C LEU A 5 2.03 0.52 -16.08
N LYS A 6 2.50 0.20 -14.87
CA LYS A 6 1.61 -0.12 -13.74
C LYS A 6 1.87 0.84 -12.58
N ARG A 7 1.16 1.96 -12.58
CA ARG A 7 1.05 2.83 -11.39
C ARG A 7 0.16 2.12 -10.38
N GLU A 8 0.68 1.87 -9.21
CA GLU A 8 -0.12 1.36 -8.10
C GLU A 8 -0.82 2.54 -7.39
N PRO A 9 -2.02 2.36 -6.84
CA PRO A 9 -2.60 3.37 -5.96
C PRO A 9 -1.68 3.64 -4.76
N THR A 10 -1.53 4.92 -4.38
CA THR A 10 -0.66 5.36 -3.28
C THR A 10 -0.83 4.55 -1.99
N TRP A 11 -2.06 4.25 -1.61
CA TRP A 11 -2.37 3.51 -0.38
C TRP A 11 -1.90 2.03 -0.44
N VAL A 12 -1.89 1.42 -1.64
CA VAL A 12 -1.40 0.05 -1.83
C VAL A 12 0.11 0.00 -1.64
N ALA A 13 0.84 0.94 -2.24
CA ALA A 13 2.29 1.06 -2.09
C ALA A 13 2.67 1.33 -0.62
N ALA A 14 1.94 2.21 0.07
CA ALA A 14 2.15 2.49 1.49
C ALA A 14 1.94 1.24 2.37
N ILE A 15 0.88 0.45 2.13
CA ILE A 15 0.66 -0.82 2.85
C ILE A 15 1.82 -1.79 2.59
N ARG A 16 2.27 -1.92 1.34
CA ARG A 16 3.37 -2.83 1.00
C ARG A 16 4.66 -2.43 1.72
N LEU A 17 5.03 -1.15 1.69
CA LEU A 17 6.20 -0.63 2.41
C LEU A 17 6.08 -0.87 3.91
N ALA A 18 4.91 -0.61 4.50
CA ALA A 18 4.67 -0.89 5.91
C ALA A 18 4.87 -2.38 6.25
N MET A 19 4.39 -3.29 5.40
CA MET A 19 4.50 -4.74 5.61
C MET A 19 5.92 -5.29 5.38
N LEU A 20 6.63 -4.80 4.37
CA LEU A 20 7.94 -5.33 3.98
C LEU A 20 9.11 -4.66 4.70
N GLU A 21 9.01 -3.35 4.94
CA GLU A 21 10.11 -2.53 5.47
C GLU A 21 9.82 -2.04 6.89
N GLY A 22 8.57 -2.13 7.36
CA GLY A 22 8.17 -1.69 8.70
C GLY A 22 8.15 -0.17 8.88
N ARG A 23 8.35 0.59 7.80
CA ARG A 23 8.38 2.05 7.77
C ARG A 23 7.82 2.55 6.45
N VAL A 24 7.18 3.71 6.50
CA VAL A 24 6.67 4.42 5.31
C VAL A 24 7.01 5.90 5.43
N ASP A 25 7.45 6.50 4.32
CA ASP A 25 7.62 7.94 4.13
C ASP A 25 7.15 8.33 2.71
N THR A 26 6.98 9.63 2.47
CA THR A 26 6.42 10.11 1.19
C THR A 26 7.30 9.75 0.00
N GLU A 27 8.62 9.84 0.14
CA GLU A 27 9.57 9.59 -0.95
C GLU A 27 9.52 8.12 -1.38
N SER A 28 9.61 7.22 -0.40
CA SER A 28 9.52 5.77 -0.63
C SER A 28 8.20 5.37 -1.31
N VAL A 29 7.09 6.00 -0.94
CA VAL A 29 5.77 5.74 -1.58
C VAL A 29 5.73 6.23 -3.02
N ILE A 30 6.33 7.39 -3.34
CA ILE A 30 6.41 7.90 -4.71
C ILE A 30 7.19 6.92 -5.59
N GLU A 31 8.31 6.42 -5.09
CA GLU A 31 9.15 5.44 -5.79
C GLU A 31 8.41 4.11 -5.98
N GLU A 32 7.86 3.54 -4.92
CA GLU A 32 7.21 2.23 -4.97
C GLU A 32 5.93 2.26 -5.82
N ALA A 33 5.12 3.32 -5.73
CA ALA A 33 3.94 3.49 -6.58
C ALA A 33 4.27 3.92 -8.02
N ASN A 34 5.54 4.16 -8.35
CA ASN A 34 6.01 4.65 -9.64
C ASN A 34 5.26 5.93 -10.07
N LEU A 35 5.13 6.88 -9.13
CA LEU A 35 4.45 8.15 -9.36
C LEU A 35 5.36 9.14 -10.06
N ILE A 36 4.74 10.06 -10.80
CA ILE A 36 5.48 11.21 -11.36
C ILE A 36 5.95 12.13 -10.22
N PRO A 37 7.10 12.80 -10.35
CA PRO A 37 7.53 13.83 -9.41
C PRO A 37 6.47 14.94 -9.24
N GLY A 38 6.40 15.57 -8.07
CA GLY A 38 5.42 16.62 -7.77
C GLY A 38 4.11 16.11 -7.14
N ARG A 39 4.05 14.83 -6.75
CA ARG A 39 2.88 14.20 -6.10
C ARG A 39 2.98 14.14 -4.57
N GLU A 40 4.00 14.75 -4.00
CA GLU A 40 4.34 14.67 -2.57
C GLU A 40 3.17 15.12 -1.69
N ARG A 41 2.48 16.21 -2.08
CA ARG A 41 1.30 16.68 -1.33
C ARG A 41 0.18 15.65 -1.31
N THR A 42 -0.14 15.08 -2.47
CA THR A 42 -1.19 14.04 -2.57
C THR A 42 -0.81 12.80 -1.79
N VAL A 43 0.46 12.41 -1.82
CA VAL A 43 0.95 11.26 -1.04
C VAL A 43 0.84 11.54 0.46
N ARG A 44 1.26 12.72 0.93
CA ARG A 44 1.10 13.13 2.34
C ARG A 44 -0.36 13.14 2.78
N ASP A 45 -1.27 13.63 1.94
CA ASP A 45 -2.71 13.63 2.24
C ASP A 45 -3.23 12.18 2.42
N VAL A 46 -2.78 11.26 1.56
CA VAL A 46 -3.12 9.83 1.68
C VAL A 46 -2.53 9.21 2.94
N LEU A 47 -1.25 9.45 3.23
CA LEU A 47 -0.59 8.92 4.43
C LEU A 47 -1.22 9.45 5.73
N THR A 48 -1.58 10.73 5.75
CA THR A 48 -2.35 11.35 6.85
C THR A 48 -3.70 10.67 7.01
N THR A 49 -4.42 10.44 5.89
CA THR A 49 -5.71 9.73 5.93
C THR A 49 -5.56 8.30 6.45
N MET A 50 -4.45 7.63 6.14
CA MET A 50 -4.17 6.27 6.61
C MET A 50 -3.81 6.25 8.11
N ASP A 51 -3.11 7.28 8.59
CA ASP A 51 -2.84 7.53 10.02
C ASP A 51 -4.14 7.78 10.79
N GLU A 52 -4.98 8.70 10.32
CA GLU A 52 -6.30 9.00 10.91
C GLU A 52 -7.20 7.76 11.02
N ARG A 53 -7.00 6.78 10.14
CA ARG A 53 -7.75 5.52 10.09
C ARG A 53 -7.07 4.37 10.84
N GLY A 54 -5.92 4.60 11.47
CA GLY A 54 -5.17 3.60 12.22
C GLY A 54 -4.51 2.51 11.36
N VAL A 55 -4.45 2.70 10.04
CA VAL A 55 -3.74 1.79 9.11
C VAL A 55 -2.23 2.00 9.22
N LEU A 56 -1.82 3.25 9.40
CA LEU A 56 -0.46 3.63 9.76
C LEU A 56 -0.48 4.40 11.07
N ASN A 57 0.69 4.62 11.67
CA ASN A 57 0.89 5.48 12.83
C ASN A 57 2.03 6.45 12.55
N ALA A 58 1.76 7.75 12.56
CA ALA A 58 2.80 8.77 12.47
C ALA A 58 3.70 8.75 13.71
N VAL A 59 5.02 8.72 13.50
CA VAL A 59 6.03 8.72 14.58
C VAL A 59 7.02 9.88 14.49
N GLY A 60 6.84 10.76 13.51
CA GLY A 60 7.68 11.92 13.27
C GLY A 60 7.18 12.72 12.09
N GLU A 61 7.99 13.68 11.65
CA GLU A 61 7.71 14.40 10.40
C GLU A 61 7.85 13.42 9.23
N ASP A 62 6.75 13.20 8.51
CA ASP A 62 6.68 12.38 7.30
C ASP A 62 7.16 10.92 7.47
N THR A 63 7.11 10.39 8.70
CA THR A 63 7.51 9.01 8.99
C THR A 63 6.37 8.28 9.67
N TYR A 64 6.01 7.13 9.13
CA TYR A 64 4.91 6.30 9.59
C TYR A 64 5.37 4.86 9.81
N LEU A 65 4.77 4.20 10.81
CA LEU A 65 4.93 2.77 11.08
C LEU A 65 3.59 2.04 10.82
N PRO A 66 3.60 0.70 10.70
CA PRO A 66 2.38 -0.09 10.67
C PRO A 66 1.44 0.25 11.84
N GLY A 67 0.19 0.57 11.50
CA GLY A 67 -0.87 0.87 12.46
C GLY A 67 -1.56 -0.39 12.98
N GLU A 68 -2.36 -0.23 14.03
CA GLU A 68 -3.09 -1.34 14.65
C GLU A 68 -4.00 -2.07 13.66
N VAL A 69 -4.67 -1.33 12.76
CA VAL A 69 -5.53 -1.94 11.74
C VAL A 69 -4.74 -2.88 10.85
N LEU A 70 -3.53 -2.48 10.44
CA LEU A 70 -2.69 -3.29 9.56
C LEU A 70 -2.09 -4.50 10.28
N LEU A 71 -1.72 -4.32 11.55
CA LEU A 71 -1.15 -5.39 12.37
C LEU A 71 -2.19 -6.45 12.75
N ASN A 72 -3.45 -6.04 12.91
CA ASN A 72 -4.57 -6.91 13.27
C ASN A 72 -5.39 -7.39 12.06
N SER A 73 -5.11 -6.89 10.84
CA SER A 73 -5.91 -7.21 9.66
C SER A 73 -5.74 -8.65 9.16
N ASP A 74 -4.65 -9.35 9.46
CA ASP A 74 -4.57 -10.81 9.22
C ASP A 74 -3.27 -11.46 9.76
N ARG A 75 -3.34 -12.03 10.97
CA ARG A 75 -2.33 -12.99 11.46
C ARG A 75 -2.89 -14.39 11.74
N PHE A 76 -4.18 -14.66 11.53
CA PHE A 76 -4.80 -15.91 12.01
C PHE A 76 -5.88 -16.59 11.15
N ASP A 77 -6.26 -16.12 9.97
CA ASP A 77 -7.28 -16.85 9.16
C ASP A 77 -7.06 -16.81 7.64
N LEU A 78 -5.80 -16.73 7.20
CA LEU A 78 -5.48 -17.01 5.80
C LEU A 78 -5.36 -18.52 5.63
N ASP A 79 -6.48 -19.15 5.25
CA ASP A 79 -6.50 -20.52 4.75
C ASP A 79 -5.76 -20.58 3.40
N PHE A 80 -4.46 -20.88 3.45
CA PHE A 80 -3.61 -21.04 2.26
C PHE A 80 -4.06 -22.20 1.37
N GLU A 81 -4.93 -23.11 1.84
CA GLU A 81 -5.54 -24.14 0.99
C GLU A 81 -6.70 -23.59 0.14
N ASN A 82 -7.27 -22.43 0.51
CA ASN A 82 -8.42 -21.81 -0.17
C ASN A 82 -8.06 -20.54 -0.98
N ALA A 83 -6.82 -20.05 -0.88
CA ALA A 83 -6.33 -18.86 -1.58
C ALA A 83 -6.22 -19.03 -3.12
N SER A 84 -6.66 -20.15 -3.71
CA SER A 84 -6.53 -20.42 -5.15
C SER A 84 -7.83 -20.57 -5.95
N ASP A 85 -9.03 -20.53 -5.35
CA ASP A 85 -10.29 -20.63 -6.14
C ASP A 85 -11.04 -19.29 -6.34
N GLY A 86 -10.45 -18.18 -5.90
CA GLY A 86 -10.99 -16.83 -6.02
C GLY A 86 -10.36 -15.97 -7.12
N GLY A 87 -9.72 -16.56 -8.13
CA GLY A 87 -9.17 -15.88 -9.31
C GLY A 87 -10.25 -15.26 -10.21
N ALA A 88 -11.08 -14.37 -9.66
CA ALA A 88 -12.19 -13.71 -10.36
C ALA A 88 -11.83 -12.26 -10.74
N HIS A 89 -10.69 -12.06 -11.40
CA HIS A 89 -10.52 -10.97 -12.35
C HIS A 89 -10.15 -11.53 -13.73
N ARG A 90 -11.05 -12.33 -14.30
CA ARG A 90 -11.10 -12.52 -15.75
C ARG A 90 -11.59 -11.21 -16.38
N TRP A 91 -10.66 -10.32 -16.73
CA TRP A 91 -10.97 -9.29 -17.72
C TRP A 91 -11.31 -10.02 -19.03
N LYS A 92 -12.58 -9.97 -19.45
CA LYS A 92 -12.97 -10.39 -20.79
C LYS A 92 -12.30 -9.46 -21.79
N SER A 93 -11.13 -9.83 -22.29
CA SER A 93 -10.74 -9.41 -23.64
C SER A 93 -11.59 -10.22 -24.61
N SER A 94 -12.59 -9.59 -25.21
CA SER A 94 -13.19 -10.10 -26.44
C SER A 94 -12.08 -10.35 -27.44
N VAL A 95 -12.17 -11.50 -28.12
CA VAL A 95 -11.57 -11.76 -29.43
C VAL A 95 -11.80 -10.61 -30.41
#